data_AF-A0A925YCH9-F1
#
_entry.id   AF-A0A925YCH9-F1
#
_cell.length_a   1.000
_cell.length_b   1.000
_cell.length_c   1.000
_cell.angle_alpha   90.00
_cell.angle_beta   90.00
_cell.angle_gamma   90.00
#
_symmetry.space_group_name_H-M   'P 1'
#
loop_
_entity.id
_entity.type
_entity.pdbx_description
1 polymer ?
#
loop_
_entity_poly.entity_id
_entity_poly.type
_entity_poly.pdbx_seq_one_letter_code
_entity_poly.pdbx_strand_id
1 'polypeptide(L)'
;MYIPVPPPMQTTFTLDTGITDPQGNQYWIAAGGPEERARNATYYVFDQQRNAGVIATGAADGSYQAPPMPGTAGDRILINYVDTRGKPSAVACLILSEQRPASACPP
;
A
#
# COMPACT_ATOMS: atom_id res chain seq x y z
N MET A 1 -17.99 19.74 0.74
CA MET A 1 -17.78 19.03 -0.54
C MET A 1 -17.01 17.75 -0.24
N TYR A 2 -17.73 16.63 -0.18
CA TYR A 2 -17.17 15.30 0.15
C TYR A 2 -16.53 14.76 -1.14
N ILE A 3 -15.22 14.53 -1.14
CA ILE A 3 -14.55 13.86 -2.27
C ILE A 3 -14.78 12.35 -2.04
N PRO A 4 -15.62 11.66 -2.84
CA PRO A 4 -15.86 10.24 -2.66
C PRO A 4 -14.54 9.49 -2.83
N VAL A 5 -14.27 8.58 -1.89
CA VAL A 5 -13.02 7.81 -1.77
C VAL A 5 -12.68 7.17 -3.13
N PRO A 6 -11.57 7.54 -3.79
CA PRO A 6 -11.09 6.78 -4.93
C PRO A 6 -10.77 5.36 -4.44
N PRO A 7 -11.20 4.29 -5.14
CA PRO A 7 -11.13 2.94 -4.58
C PRO A 7 -9.68 2.55 -4.29
N PRO A 8 -9.30 2.33 -3.03
CA PRO A 8 -8.02 1.70 -2.69
C PRO A 8 -7.95 0.23 -3.14
N MET A 9 -9.05 -0.29 -3.69
CA MET A 9 -9.27 -1.70 -4.01
C MET A 9 -8.45 -2.24 -5.19
N GLN A 10 -7.58 -1.42 -5.79
CA GLN A 10 -6.63 -1.89 -6.81
C GLN A 10 -5.22 -2.11 -6.25
N THR A 11 -5.05 -2.15 -4.92
CA THR A 11 -3.76 -2.55 -4.34
C THR A 11 -3.60 -4.06 -4.37
N THR A 12 -2.42 -4.47 -4.80
CA THR A 12 -2.00 -5.86 -4.93
C THR A 12 -0.72 -6.04 -4.13
N PHE A 13 -0.58 -7.16 -3.46
CA PHE A 13 0.62 -7.51 -2.73
C PHE A 13 1.34 -8.64 -3.46
N THR A 14 2.65 -8.55 -3.55
CA THR A 14 3.49 -9.59 -4.13
C THR A 14 4.61 -9.89 -3.16
N LEU A 15 4.80 -11.17 -2.86
CA LEU A 15 5.93 -11.63 -2.06
C LEU A 15 7.21 -11.42 -2.87
N ASP A 16 8.17 -10.70 -2.29
CA ASP A 16 9.52 -10.58 -2.84
C ASP A 16 10.37 -11.72 -2.31
N THR A 17 10.60 -12.72 -3.16
CA THR A 17 11.41 -13.90 -2.84
C THR A 17 12.92 -13.67 -3.05
N GLY A 18 13.31 -12.50 -3.56
CA GLY A 18 14.71 -12.10 -3.74
C GLY A 18 15.35 -11.53 -2.48
N ILE A 19 14.54 -11.16 -1.49
CA ILE A 19 14.99 -10.64 -0.19
C ILE A 19 14.66 -11.66 0.88
N THR A 20 15.66 -12.48 1.23
CA THR A 20 15.60 -13.37 2.39
C THR A 20 16.48 -12.79 3.46
N ASP A 21 15.89 -12.36 4.59
CA ASP A 21 16.72 -12.00 5.72
C ASP A 21 17.17 -13.26 6.50
N PRO A 22 18.28 -13.17 7.25
CA PRO A 22 18.76 -14.29 8.07
C PRO A 22 17.79 -14.69 9.19
N GLN A 23 16.80 -13.87 9.50
CA GLN A 23 15.78 -14.12 10.52
C GLN A 23 14.53 -14.85 9.97
N GLY A 24 14.44 -15.04 8.65
CA GLY A 24 13.31 -15.68 7.98
C GLY A 24 12.10 -14.77 7.76
N ASN A 25 12.23 -13.43 7.86
CA ASN A 25 11.12 -12.54 7.53
C ASN A 25 10.90 -12.48 6.02
N GLN A 26 9.62 -12.47 5.65
CA GLN A 26 9.15 -12.29 4.28
C GLN A 26 9.04 -10.80 3.95
N TYR A 27 9.46 -10.43 2.75
CA TYR A 27 9.32 -9.08 2.24
C TYR A 27 8.22 -9.02 1.20
N TRP A 28 7.44 -7.94 1.23
CA TRP A 28 6.26 -7.77 0.41
C TRP A 28 6.30 -6.43 -0.31
N ILE A 29 5.88 -6.44 -1.56
CA ILE A 29 5.75 -5.25 -2.39
C ILE A 29 4.25 -4.95 -2.54
N ALA A 30 3.86 -3.74 -2.15
CA ALA A 30 2.53 -3.21 -2.43
C ALA A 30 2.55 -2.43 -3.74
N ALA A 31 1.62 -2.72 -4.64
CA ALA A 31 1.46 -1.99 -5.89
C ALA A 31 0.00 -1.66 -6.16
N GLY A 32 -0.28 -0.42 -6.53
CA GLY A 32 -1.62 0.06 -6.88
C GLY A 32 -1.72 0.48 -8.35
N GLY A 33 -2.88 0.25 -8.94
CA GLY A 33 -3.22 0.73 -10.28
C GLY A 33 -3.35 2.26 -10.39
N PRO A 34 -3.58 2.79 -11.61
CA PRO A 34 -3.70 4.22 -11.86
C PRO A 34 -4.81 4.89 -11.03
N GLU A 35 -4.50 6.07 -10.49
CA GLU A 35 -5.43 6.91 -9.74
C GLU A 35 -5.11 8.39 -10.01
N GLU A 36 -5.92 9.06 -10.83
CA GLU A 36 -5.65 10.43 -11.27
C GLU A 36 -5.52 11.44 -10.11
N ARG A 37 -6.18 11.20 -8.97
CA ARG A 37 -6.06 12.08 -7.80
C ARG A 37 -4.73 11.92 -7.06
N ALA A 38 -4.01 10.83 -7.33
CA ALA A 38 -2.74 10.50 -6.72
C ALA A 38 -1.54 10.66 -7.69
N ARG A 39 -1.72 11.40 -8.79
CA ARG A 39 -0.61 11.72 -9.71
C ARG A 39 0.53 12.41 -8.97
N ASN A 40 1.72 11.82 -9.07
CA ASN A 40 2.91 12.31 -8.36
C ASN A 40 2.72 12.44 -6.83
N ALA A 41 1.75 11.73 -6.26
CA ALA A 41 1.46 11.76 -4.84
C ALA A 41 2.51 10.98 -4.04
N THR A 42 2.57 11.24 -2.74
CA THR A 42 3.35 10.44 -1.80
C THR A 42 2.44 9.41 -1.16
N TYR A 43 2.70 8.14 -1.42
CA TYR A 43 2.01 7.00 -0.82
C TYR A 43 2.70 6.57 0.47
N TYR A 44 1.90 6.26 1.48
CA TYR A 44 2.33 5.69 2.75
C TYR A 44 1.69 4.30 2.85
N VAL A 45 2.53 3.28 3.02
CA VAL A 45 2.11 1.90 3.21
C VAL A 45 2.66 1.45 4.55
N PHE A 46 1.79 1.07 5.46
CA PHE A 46 2.17 0.79 6.85
C PHE A 46 1.58 -0.54 7.31
N ASP A 47 2.45 -1.46 7.73
CA ASP A 47 2.07 -2.69 8.43
C ASP A 47 1.86 -2.37 9.92
N GLN A 48 0.60 -2.50 10.36
CA GLN A 48 0.19 -2.13 11.71
C GLN A 48 0.76 -3.08 12.78
N GLN A 49 0.89 -4.36 12.48
CA GLN A 49 1.36 -5.38 13.43
C GLN A 49 2.88 -5.31 13.62
N ARG A 50 3.62 -5.00 12.54
CA ARG A 50 5.08 -4.88 12.59
C ARG A 50 5.59 -3.50 12.98
N ASN A 51 4.69 -2.51 13.03
CA ASN A 51 5.06 -1.10 13.22
C ASN A 51 6.14 -0.65 12.21
N ALA A 52 5.97 -1.09 10.96
CA ALA A 52 6.91 -0.84 9.88
C ALA A 52 6.17 -0.26 8.68
N GLY A 53 6.78 0.70 7.99
CA GLY A 53 6.16 1.32 6.83
C GLY A 53 7.16 1.78 5.80
N VAL A 54 6.69 1.89 4.58
CA VAL A 54 7.45 2.34 3.42
C VAL A 54 6.70 3.49 2.75
N ILE A 55 7.48 4.33 2.07
CA ILE A 55 6.98 5.48 1.32
C ILE A 55 7.26 5.22 -0.15
N ALA A 56 6.26 5.48 -1.00
CA ALA A 56 6.38 5.36 -2.44
C ALA A 56 5.95 6.66 -3.13
N THR A 57 6.50 6.92 -4.31
CA THR A 57 6.04 8.03 -5.16
C THR A 57 5.12 7.48 -6.23
N GLY A 58 3.94 8.09 -6.37
CA GLY A 58 3.02 7.79 -7.46
C GLY A 58 3.58 8.27 -8.80
N ALA A 59 3.32 7.52 -9.87
CA ALA A 59 3.65 7.90 -11.23
C ALA A 59 2.75 9.04 -11.73
N ALA A 60 2.97 9.47 -12.98
CA ALA A 60 2.19 10.52 -13.63
C ALA A 60 0.71 10.14 -13.86
N ASP A 61 0.36 8.86 -13.79
CA ASP A 61 -1.01 8.34 -13.80
C ASP A 61 -1.53 7.99 -12.39
N GLY A 62 -0.71 8.20 -11.36
CA GLY A 62 -0.98 7.88 -9.96
C GLY A 62 -0.83 6.41 -9.58
N SER A 63 -0.42 5.54 -10.49
CA SER A 63 -0.01 4.17 -10.10
C SER A 63 1.22 4.22 -9.20
N TYR A 64 1.43 3.22 -8.35
CA TYR A 64 2.61 3.18 -7.49
C TYR A 64 3.10 1.75 -7.28
N GLN A 65 4.39 1.64 -6.98
CA GLN A 65 5.02 0.44 -6.46
C GLN A 65 5.86 0.84 -5.25
N ALA A 66 5.56 0.28 -4.10
CA ALA A 66 6.27 0.56 -2.87
C ALA A 66 7.58 -0.22 -2.78
N PRO A 67 8.58 0.31 -2.05
CA PRO A 67 9.73 -0.49 -1.63
C PRO A 67 9.29 -1.76 -0.88
N PRO A 68 10.09 -2.84 -0.92
CA PRO A 68 9.82 -4.03 -0.13
C PRO A 68 9.70 -3.70 1.36
N MET A 69 8.66 -4.21 2.01
CA MET A 69 8.42 -4.06 3.45
C MET A 69 8.33 -5.43 4.12
N PRO A 70 8.82 -5.60 5.36
CA PRO A 70 8.63 -6.85 6.09
C PRO A 70 7.14 -7.08 6.32
N GLY A 71 6.68 -8.33 6.17
CA GLY A 71 5.27 -8.67 6.23
C GLY A 71 5.01 -10.16 6.47
N THR A 72 3.79 -10.51 6.88
CA THR A 72 3.29 -11.89 6.94
C THR A 72 1.85 -11.89 6.47
N ALA A 73 1.46 -12.98 5.80
CA ALA A 73 0.09 -13.12 5.33
C ALA A 73 -0.90 -13.02 6.51
N GLY A 74 -1.93 -12.19 6.37
CA GLY A 74 -2.92 -11.87 7.42
C GLY A 74 -2.71 -10.52 8.11
N ASP A 75 -1.58 -9.86 7.88
CA ASP A 75 -1.30 -8.56 8.49
C ASP A 75 -2.17 -7.43 7.93
N ARG A 76 -2.38 -6.38 8.75
CA ARG A 76 -3.23 -5.23 8.41
C ARG A 76 -2.34 -4.13 7.87
N ILE A 77 -2.51 -3.87 6.59
CA ILE A 77 -1.79 -2.83 5.87
C ILE A 77 -2.68 -1.60 5.74
N LEU A 78 -2.22 -0.51 6.33
CA LEU A 78 -2.82 0.81 6.20
C LEU A 78 -2.17 1.53 5.01
N ILE A 79 -3.00 2.04 4.10
CA ILE A 79 -2.55 2.74 2.91
C ILE A 79 -3.28 4.06 2.78
N ASN A 80 -2.52 5.13 2.60
CA ASN A 80 -3.04 6.42 2.20
C ASN A 80 -2.03 7.12 1.29
N TYR A 81 -2.47 8.17 0.62
CA TYR A 81 -1.58 9.06 -0.12
C TYR A 81 -1.81 10.50 0.28
N VAL A 82 -0.82 11.34 0.01
CA VAL A 82 -0.89 12.80 0.10
C VAL A 82 -0.67 13.36 -1.29
N ASP A 83 -1.65 14.11 -1.82
CA ASP A 83 -1.53 14.72 -3.14
C ASP A 83 -0.43 15.79 -3.19
N THR A 84 -0.08 16.26 -4.39
CA THR A 84 0.96 17.29 -4.58
C THR A 84 0.64 18.64 -3.94
N ARG A 85 -0.60 18.84 -3.46
CA ARG A 85 -1.04 20.04 -2.73
C ARG A 85 -1.02 19.82 -1.22
N GLY A 86 -0.52 18.68 -0.74
CA GLY A 86 -0.44 18.35 0.67
C GLY A 86 -1.76 17.83 1.27
N LYS A 87 -2.76 17.47 0.44
CA LYS A 87 -4.04 16.97 0.94
C LYS A 87 -4.01 15.45 1.10
N PRO A 88 -4.26 14.92 2.32
CA PRO A 88 -4.31 13.47 2.53
C PRO A 88 -5.59 12.84 1.98
N SER A 89 -5.47 11.60 1.50
CA SER A 89 -6.59 10.70 1.21
C SER A 89 -7.19 10.12 2.49
N ALA A 90 -8.33 9.44 2.37
CA ALA A 90 -8.77 8.52 3.40
C ALA A 90 -7.74 7.38 3.56
N VAL A 91 -7.68 6.80 4.76
CA VAL A 91 -6.87 5.61 5.03
C VAL A 91 -7.66 4.38 4.61
N ALA A 92 -7.06 3.55 3.78
CA ALA A 92 -7.53 2.22 3.45
C ALA A 92 -6.87 1.21 4.39
N CYS A 93 -7.62 0.21 4.83
CA CYS A 93 -7.06 -0.94 5.54
C CYS A 93 -7.27 -2.19 4.68
N LEU A 94 -6.18 -2.90 4.38
CA LEU A 94 -6.14 -4.11 3.58
C LEU A 94 -5.46 -5.24 4.34
N ILE A 95 -5.81 -6.48 4.02
CA ILE A 95 -5.13 -7.67 4.55
C ILE A 95 -4.02 -8.09 3.59
N LEU A 96 -2.80 -8.26 4.13
CA LEU A 96 -1.65 -8.74 3.38
C LEU A 96 -1.88 -10.19 2.96
N SER A 97 -1.93 -10.44 1.65
CA SER A 97 -2.05 -11.79 1.08
C SER A 97 -1.59 -11.80 -0.37
N GLU A 98 -1.14 -12.95 -0.87
CA GLU A 98 -0.76 -13.12 -2.29
C GLU A 98 -1.98 -13.11 -3.23
N GLN A 99 -3.20 -13.23 -2.69
CA GLN A 99 -4.42 -13.24 -3.48
C GLN A 99 -4.79 -11.82 -3.92
N ARG A 100 -4.91 -11.63 -5.23
CA ARG A 100 -5.25 -10.35 -5.86
C ARG A 100 -6.78 -10.23 -6.06
N PRO A 101 -7.43 -9.09 -5.75
CA PRO A 101 -6.96 -7.95 -4.94
C PRO A 101 -7.05 -8.22 -3.43
N ALA A 102 -6.28 -7.46 -2.65
CA ALA A 102 -6.28 -7.58 -1.19
C ALA A 102 -7.68 -7.31 -0.59
N SER A 103 -8.08 -8.10 0.41
CA SER A 103 -9.35 -7.92 1.10
C SER A 103 -9.29 -6.73 2.05
N ALA A 104 -10.40 -5.99 2.18
CA ALA A 104 -10.51 -4.94 3.19
C ALA A 104 -10.47 -5.55 4.60
N CYS A 105 -9.88 -4.83 5.56
CA CYS A 105 -9.91 -5.24 6.96
C CYS A 105 -11.35 -5.28 7.50
N PRO A 106 -11.68 -6.22 8.41
CA PRO A 106 -12.95 -6.18 9.13
C PRO A 106 -13.01 -4.93 10.05
N PRO A 107 -14.23 -4.40 10.32
CA PRO A 107 -14.44 -3.27 11.21
C PRO A 107 -14.07 -3.56 12.67
#